data_AF-G3Y5L2-F1
#
_entry.id   AF-G3Y5L2-F1
#
_cell.length_a   1.000
_cell.length_b   1.000
_cell.length_c   1.000
_cell.angle_alpha   90.00
_cell.angle_beta   90.00
_cell.angle_gamma   90.00
#
_symmetry.space_group_name_H-M   'P 1'
#
loop_
_entity.id
_entity.type
_entity.pdbx_description
1 polymer ?
#
loop_
_entity_poly.entity_id
_entity_poly.type
_entity_poly.pdbx_seq_one_letter_code
_entity_poly.pdbx_strand_id
1 'polypeptide(L)'
;LLLGLSIISFLPQLQLLWTTKNSSGLSLCYLLFNLICATEQFLLAFLYNNNPEAEPNMFVESPGSLGDWLNLIQITVIWILFSLTFTLSLRYPSDSSFRNKLSAALSYIIYLLIAVIPSVCVVLTTDRGEDPPTSENEWVFALWSGVHLIFVNPAMTLLAFSAVFCQAPKLRKSVPPPAALSLRGLAIQAGVFSVLALSWPFRFVNINPDWDIFASWFTLYSWYVTVGWTAVDCAIFALVQAILLWMA
;
A
#
# COMPACT_ATOMS: atom_id res chain seq x y z
N LEU A 1 4.29 15.66 10.87
CA LEU A 1 5.66 15.09 10.89
C LEU A 1 5.75 13.79 10.10
N LEU A 2 4.95 12.76 10.39
CA LEU A 2 5.02 11.45 9.74
C LEU A 2 4.81 11.50 8.22
N LEU A 3 3.87 12.31 7.72
CA LEU A 3 3.71 12.56 6.28
C LEU A 3 5.01 13.04 5.61
N GLY A 4 5.71 14.00 6.22
CA GLY A 4 6.98 14.51 5.71
C GLY A 4 8.06 13.43 5.71
N LEU A 5 8.10 12.60 6.75
CA LEU A 5 9.01 11.46 6.83
C LEU A 5 8.72 10.41 5.75
N SER A 6 7.45 10.14 5.44
CA SER A 6 7.06 9.28 4.33
C SER A 6 7.64 9.79 3.02
N ILE A 7 7.53 11.08 2.72
CA ILE A 7 8.11 11.69 1.51
C ILE A 7 9.64 11.54 1.51
N ILE A 8 10.28 11.93 2.62
CA ILE A 8 11.74 11.90 2.76
C ILE A 8 12.29 10.49 2.56
N SER A 9 11.56 9.46 3.00
CA SER A 9 12.00 8.07 2.88
C SER A 9 12.23 7.61 1.44
N PHE A 10 11.49 8.13 0.46
CA PHE A 10 11.65 7.77 -0.95
C PHE A 10 12.70 8.62 -1.67
N LEU A 11 13.10 9.77 -1.11
CA LEU A 11 14.03 10.69 -1.78
C LEU A 11 15.35 10.04 -2.20
N PRO A 12 16.05 9.23 -1.37
CA PRO A 12 17.34 8.66 -1.79
C PRO A 12 17.21 7.73 -2.99
N GLN A 13 16.11 6.97 -3.08
CA GLN A 13 15.86 6.06 -4.19
C GLN A 13 15.47 6.82 -5.47
N LEU A 14 14.59 7.82 -5.33
CA LEU A 14 14.16 8.67 -6.44
C LEU A 14 15.31 9.52 -6.98
N GLN A 15 16.12 10.11 -6.10
CA GLN A 15 17.32 10.87 -6.48
C GLN A 15 18.29 9.98 -7.24
N LEU A 16 18.60 8.78 -6.72
CA LEU A 16 19.49 7.83 -7.38
C LEU A 16 19.02 7.51 -8.81
N LEU A 17 17.75 7.12 -8.97
CA LEU A 17 17.16 6.87 -10.29
C LEU A 17 17.22 8.09 -11.19
N TRP A 18 16.89 9.26 -10.66
CA TRP A 18 16.85 10.49 -11.43
C TRP A 18 18.24 10.94 -11.90
N THR A 19 19.28 10.77 -11.08
CA THR A 19 20.65 11.18 -11.40
C THR A 19 21.34 10.19 -12.31
N THR A 20 21.18 8.89 -12.09
CA THR A 20 21.85 7.87 -12.91
C THR A 20 21.12 7.60 -14.21
N LYS A 21 19.81 7.92 -14.28
CA LYS A 21 18.92 7.55 -15.38
C LYS A 21 19.03 6.06 -15.72
N ASN A 22 19.26 5.21 -14.72
CA ASN A 22 19.49 3.78 -14.88
C ASN A 22 18.76 3.03 -13.75
N SER A 23 18.04 1.96 -14.10
CA SER A 23 17.32 1.07 -13.16
C SER A 23 17.88 -0.36 -13.11
N SER A 24 19.10 -0.61 -13.63
CA SER A 24 19.81 -1.90 -13.50
C SER A 24 19.97 -2.32 -12.04
N GLY A 25 19.85 -3.62 -11.79
CA GLY A 25 19.81 -4.17 -10.42
C GLY A 25 18.49 -4.00 -9.65
N LEU A 26 17.52 -3.20 -10.12
CA LEU A 26 16.16 -3.18 -9.55
C LEU A 26 15.27 -4.24 -10.19
N SER A 27 14.56 -4.98 -9.35
CA SER A 27 13.56 -5.94 -9.79
C SER A 27 12.21 -5.25 -10.01
N LEU A 28 11.68 -5.36 -11.22
CA LEU A 28 10.37 -4.81 -11.55
C LEU A 28 9.24 -5.50 -10.78
N CYS A 29 9.37 -6.81 -10.49
CA CYS A 29 8.38 -7.53 -9.68
C CYS A 29 8.39 -7.03 -8.22
N TYR A 30 9.56 -6.71 -7.67
CA TYR A 30 9.67 -6.10 -6.34
C TYR A 30 8.93 -4.76 -6.27
N LEU A 31 9.12 -3.89 -7.27
CA LEU A 31 8.43 -2.60 -7.32
C LEU A 31 6.93 -2.77 -7.57
N LEU A 32 6.54 -3.68 -8.47
CA LEU A 32 5.15 -3.97 -8.79
C LEU A 32 4.38 -4.50 -7.58
N PHE A 33 4.94 -5.44 -6.82
CA PHE A 33 4.27 -6.02 -5.66
C PHE A 33 4.03 -5.00 -4.56
N ASN A 34 5.04 -4.17 -4.25
CA ASN A 34 4.87 -3.07 -3.30
C ASN A 34 3.85 -2.03 -3.81
N LEU A 35 3.87 -1.73 -5.11
CA LEU A 35 2.94 -0.78 -5.72
C LEU A 35 1.49 -1.29 -5.68
N ILE A 36 1.26 -2.57 -5.98
CA ILE A 36 -0.08 -3.17 -5.89
C ILE A 36 -0.59 -3.10 -4.45
N CYS A 37 0.23 -3.47 -3.46
CA CYS A 37 -0.15 -3.34 -2.05
C CYS A 37 -0.42 -1.89 -1.63
N ALA A 38 0.41 -0.93 -2.03
CA ALA A 38 0.16 0.48 -1.75
C ALA A 38 -1.13 1.02 -2.43
N THR A 39 -1.45 0.49 -3.61
CA THR A 39 -2.70 0.81 -4.32
C THR A 39 -3.91 0.24 -3.59
N GLU A 40 -3.83 -1.01 -3.10
CA GLU A 40 -4.88 -1.62 -2.29
C GLU A 40 -5.14 -0.84 -1.00
N GLN A 41 -4.09 -0.43 -0.29
CA GLN A 41 -4.22 0.44 0.89
C GLN A 41 -4.92 1.76 0.56
N PHE A 42 -4.57 2.37 -0.58
CA PHE A 42 -5.25 3.57 -1.06
C PHE A 42 -6.73 3.31 -1.36
N LEU A 43 -7.06 2.18 -2.00
CA LEU A 43 -8.44 1.81 -2.29
C LEU A 43 -9.26 1.58 -1.03
N LEU A 44 -8.72 0.88 -0.03
CA LEU A 44 -9.39 0.69 1.25
C LEU A 44 -9.61 2.03 1.95
N ALA A 45 -8.59 2.88 2.04
CA ALA A 45 -8.74 4.22 2.62
C ALA A 45 -9.78 5.06 1.84
N PHE A 46 -9.80 4.97 0.52
CA PHE A 46 -10.78 5.65 -0.33
C PHE A 46 -12.20 5.13 -0.07
N LEU A 47 -12.40 3.82 -0.01
CA LEU A 47 -13.69 3.21 0.31
C LEU A 47 -14.15 3.60 1.73
N TYR A 48 -13.29 3.52 2.75
CA TYR A 48 -13.66 3.92 4.11
C TYR A 48 -14.06 5.39 4.22
N ASN A 49 -13.35 6.30 3.54
CA ASN A 49 -13.73 7.72 3.49
C ASN A 49 -15.03 7.96 2.72
N ASN A 50 -15.47 6.99 1.91
CA ASN A 50 -16.69 7.06 1.11
C ASN A 50 -17.75 6.04 1.49
N ASN A 51 -17.71 5.49 2.71
CA ASN A 51 -18.77 4.64 3.22
C ASN A 51 -20.10 5.44 3.25
N PRO A 52 -21.20 4.91 2.66
CA PRO A 52 -22.51 5.55 2.71
C PRO A 52 -23.17 5.53 4.08
N GLU A 53 -22.78 4.62 4.99
CA GLU A 53 -23.34 4.54 6.33
C GLU A 53 -23.05 5.84 7.12
N ALA A 54 -24.09 6.40 7.77
CA ALA A 54 -23.97 7.60 8.59
C ALA A 54 -23.19 7.37 9.91
N GLU A 55 -23.02 6.10 10.28
CA GLU A 55 -22.29 5.69 11.47
C GLU A 55 -20.76 5.79 11.27
N PRO A 56 -20.00 6.19 12.30
CA PRO A 56 -18.55 6.21 12.23
C PRO A 56 -18.02 4.79 12.00
N ASN A 57 -17.35 4.59 10.87
CA ASN A 57 -16.65 3.34 10.62
C ASN A 57 -15.35 3.28 11.44
N MET A 58 -14.72 2.11 11.52
CA MET A 58 -13.53 1.94 12.37
C MET A 58 -12.31 2.75 11.91
N PHE A 59 -12.34 3.35 10.71
CA PHE A 59 -11.26 4.09 10.07
C PHE A 59 -11.47 5.61 10.04
N VAL A 60 -12.71 6.11 10.05
CA VAL A 60 -13.07 7.53 9.85
C VAL A 60 -14.10 7.98 10.89
N GLU A 61 -13.85 9.12 11.53
CA GLU A 61 -14.81 9.76 12.45
C GLU A 61 -16.05 10.27 11.68
N SER A 62 -17.20 10.36 12.35
CA SER A 62 -18.40 11.02 11.79
C SER A 62 -18.77 12.23 12.66
N PRO A 63 -18.60 13.48 12.16
CA PRO A 63 -18.06 13.86 10.85
C PRO A 63 -16.53 13.66 10.73
N GLY A 64 -16.03 13.51 9.50
CA GLY A 64 -14.62 13.23 9.22
C GLY A 64 -13.66 14.23 9.85
N SER A 65 -12.71 13.74 10.64
CA SER A 65 -11.74 14.54 11.38
C SER A 65 -10.59 15.02 10.49
N LEU A 66 -9.85 16.04 10.94
CA LEU A 66 -8.58 16.43 10.30
C LEU A 66 -7.56 15.27 10.29
N GLY A 67 -7.63 14.37 11.28
CA GLY A 67 -6.81 13.16 11.33
C GLY A 67 -7.09 12.21 10.17
N ASP A 68 -8.36 12.03 9.83
CA ASP A 68 -8.80 11.12 8.75
C ASP A 68 -8.30 11.58 7.39
N TRP A 69 -8.41 12.88 7.12
CA TRP A 69 -7.86 13.50 5.92
C TRP A 69 -6.33 13.36 5.84
N LEU A 70 -5.63 13.55 6.96
CA LEU A 70 -4.18 13.36 7.01
C LEU A 70 -3.79 11.89 6.77
N ASN A 71 -4.56 10.93 7.28
CA ASN A 71 -4.35 9.51 7.05
C ASN A 71 -4.53 9.16 5.57
N LEU A 72 -5.60 9.65 4.94
CA LEU A 72 -5.84 9.48 3.51
C LEU A 72 -4.70 10.08 2.69
N ILE A 73 -4.32 11.33 2.96
CA ILE A 73 -3.21 12.01 2.27
C ILE A 73 -1.91 11.21 2.44
N GLN A 74 -1.63 10.68 3.63
CA GLN A 74 -0.42 9.90 3.88
C GLN A 74 -0.37 8.62 3.03
N ILE A 75 -1.48 7.88 2.95
CA ILE A 75 -1.57 6.67 2.13
C ILE A 75 -1.48 7.03 0.64
N THR A 76 -2.19 8.07 0.19
CA THR A 76 -2.14 8.55 -1.20
C THR A 76 -0.73 8.97 -1.61
N VAL A 77 -0.01 9.68 -0.74
CA VAL A 77 1.38 10.09 -1.02
C VAL A 77 2.31 8.87 -1.14
N ILE A 78 2.17 7.88 -0.27
CA ILE A 78 2.95 6.63 -0.36
C ILE A 78 2.66 5.91 -1.69
N TRP A 79 1.39 5.79 -2.07
CA TRP A 79 0.99 5.22 -3.36
C TRP A 79 1.57 5.97 -4.57
N ILE A 80 1.54 7.30 -4.55
CA ILE A 80 2.16 8.14 -5.60
C ILE A 80 3.67 7.93 -5.68
N LEU A 81 4.36 7.83 -4.54
CA LEU A 81 5.81 7.66 -4.50
C LEU A 81 6.25 6.27 -4.99
N PHE A 82 5.50 5.22 -4.67
CA PHE A 82 5.70 3.90 -5.29
C PHE A 82 5.42 3.92 -6.79
N SER A 83 4.34 4.59 -7.22
CA SER A 83 3.97 4.73 -8.64
C SER A 83 5.06 5.45 -9.44
N LEU A 84 5.61 6.52 -8.87
CA LEU A 84 6.70 7.28 -9.45
C LEU A 84 7.96 6.42 -9.57
N THR A 85 8.35 5.72 -8.50
CA THR A 85 9.52 4.83 -8.51
C THR A 85 9.38 3.75 -9.59
N PHE A 86 8.22 3.10 -9.66
CA PHE A 86 7.92 2.08 -10.67
C PHE A 86 7.99 2.64 -12.10
N THR A 87 7.38 3.80 -12.34
CA THR A 87 7.38 4.45 -13.65
C THR A 87 8.79 4.85 -14.10
N LEU A 88 9.61 5.39 -13.19
CA LEU A 88 11.01 5.69 -13.48
C LEU A 88 11.78 4.42 -13.82
N SER A 89 11.55 3.31 -13.11
CA SER A 89 12.20 2.02 -13.39
C SER A 89 11.77 1.39 -14.72
N LEU A 90 10.53 1.60 -15.16
CA LEU A 90 10.07 1.22 -16.51
C LEU A 90 10.75 2.09 -17.58
N ARG A 91 10.78 3.42 -17.36
CA ARG A 91 11.30 4.41 -18.32
C ARG A 91 12.80 4.32 -18.54
N TYR A 92 13.58 4.16 -17.47
CA TYR A 92 15.04 4.19 -17.56
C TYR A 92 15.62 2.85 -18.04
N PRO A 93 16.74 2.86 -18.79
CA PRO A 93 17.48 1.65 -19.16
C PRO A 93 17.73 0.73 -17.96
N SER A 94 17.62 -0.58 -18.17
CA SER A 94 17.96 -1.60 -17.17
C SER A 94 18.24 -2.94 -17.81
N ASP A 95 18.72 -3.88 -16.99
CA ASP A 95 18.95 -5.29 -17.39
C ASP A 95 17.65 -6.06 -17.67
N SER A 96 16.49 -5.42 -17.51
CA SER A 96 15.19 -6.03 -17.79
C SER A 96 14.87 -5.94 -19.27
N SER A 97 14.50 -7.07 -19.89
CA SER A 97 14.04 -7.10 -21.27
C SER A 97 12.78 -6.23 -21.46
N PHE A 98 12.57 -5.75 -22.69
CA PHE A 98 11.34 -5.01 -23.04
C PHE A 98 10.08 -5.81 -22.70
N ARG A 99 10.09 -7.14 -22.94
CA ARG A 99 8.97 -8.03 -22.61
C ARG A 99 8.66 -8.03 -21.11
N ASN A 100 9.68 -8.04 -20.25
CA ASN A 100 9.48 -8.00 -18.80
C ASN A 100 8.92 -6.65 -18.34
N LYS A 101 9.42 -5.54 -18.91
CA LYS A 101 8.88 -4.20 -18.65
C LYS A 101 7.41 -4.07 -19.09
N LEU A 102 7.10 -4.53 -20.30
CA LEU A 102 5.75 -4.53 -20.82
C LEU A 102 4.82 -5.40 -19.97
N SER A 103 5.26 -6.60 -19.58
CA SER A 103 4.49 -7.48 -18.71
C SER A 103 4.20 -6.82 -17.36
N ALA A 104 5.20 -6.22 -16.71
CA ALA A 104 4.99 -5.55 -15.42
C ALA A 104 4.04 -4.35 -15.54
N ALA A 105 4.17 -3.55 -16.61
CA ALA A 105 3.27 -2.43 -16.89
C ALA A 105 1.83 -2.91 -17.14
N LEU A 106 1.64 -3.94 -17.97
CA LEU A 106 0.33 -4.52 -18.24
C LEU A 106 -0.30 -5.13 -17.00
N SER A 107 0.47 -5.84 -16.16
CA SER A 107 -0.03 -6.38 -14.89
C SER A 107 -0.56 -5.26 -13.98
N TYR A 108 0.14 -4.13 -13.88
CA TYR A 108 -0.34 -3.01 -13.09
C TYR A 108 -1.57 -2.34 -13.72
N ILE A 109 -1.58 -2.13 -15.04
CA ILE A 109 -2.74 -1.57 -15.74
C ILE A 109 -3.97 -2.46 -15.54
N ILE A 110 -3.83 -3.78 -15.70
CA ILE A 110 -4.93 -4.73 -15.46
C ILE A 110 -5.42 -4.60 -14.02
N TYR A 111 -4.52 -4.55 -13.03
CA TYR A 111 -4.91 -4.35 -11.64
C TYR A 111 -5.68 -3.04 -11.42
N LEU A 112 -5.24 -1.92 -12.02
CA LEU A 112 -5.98 -0.65 -11.98
C LEU A 112 -7.39 -0.78 -12.60
N LEU A 113 -7.52 -1.48 -13.73
CA LEU A 113 -8.79 -1.67 -14.42
C LEU A 113 -9.78 -2.54 -13.63
N ILE A 114 -9.30 -3.55 -12.92
CA ILE A 114 -10.17 -4.49 -12.18
C ILE A 114 -10.42 -4.09 -10.72
N ALA A 115 -9.52 -3.31 -10.11
CA ALA A 115 -9.64 -2.93 -8.71
C ALA A 115 -10.02 -1.44 -8.56
N VAL A 116 -9.24 -0.54 -9.19
CA VAL A 116 -9.41 0.91 -8.98
C VAL A 116 -10.63 1.44 -9.69
N ILE A 117 -10.81 1.14 -10.98
CA ILE A 117 -11.97 1.65 -11.74
C ILE A 117 -13.29 1.21 -11.09
N PRO A 118 -13.51 -0.07 -10.76
CA PRO A 118 -14.77 -0.47 -10.14
C PRO A 118 -14.97 0.17 -8.76
N SER A 119 -13.91 0.32 -7.95
CA SER A 119 -14.00 1.03 -6.67
C SER A 119 -14.45 2.48 -6.82
N VAL A 120 -13.91 3.19 -7.81
CA VAL A 120 -14.33 4.57 -8.13
C VAL A 120 -15.77 4.58 -8.63
N CYS A 121 -16.15 3.68 -9.52
CA CYS A 121 -17.53 3.58 -10.01
C CYS A 121 -18.51 3.35 -8.86
N VAL A 122 -18.24 2.36 -7.98
CA VAL A 122 -19.06 2.08 -6.79
C VAL A 122 -19.25 3.32 -5.94
N VAL A 123 -18.17 4.02 -5.60
CA VAL A 123 -18.25 5.27 -4.82
C VAL A 123 -19.06 6.38 -5.51
N LEU A 124 -18.97 6.49 -6.84
CA LEU A 124 -19.69 7.51 -7.60
C LEU A 124 -21.17 7.17 -7.83
N THR A 125 -21.55 5.89 -7.80
CA THR A 125 -22.93 5.43 -8.01
C THR A 125 -23.69 5.19 -6.72
N THR A 126 -23.00 5.09 -5.59
CA THR A 126 -23.63 4.96 -4.26
C THR A 126 -23.98 6.34 -3.74
N ASP A 127 -25.27 6.67 -3.70
CA ASP A 127 -25.77 7.92 -3.13
C ASP A 127 -25.54 7.98 -1.62
N ARG A 128 -24.99 9.11 -1.15
CA ARG A 128 -24.73 9.36 0.28
C ARG A 128 -25.94 10.02 0.92
N GLY A 129 -26.44 9.45 2.01
CA GLY A 129 -27.45 10.08 2.85
C GLY A 129 -28.85 10.13 2.24
N GLU A 130 -29.18 9.23 1.31
CA GLU A 130 -30.58 8.94 1.01
C GLU A 130 -31.24 8.35 2.27
N ASP A 131 -32.40 8.90 2.63
CA ASP A 131 -33.24 8.38 3.71
C ASP A 131 -34.63 8.06 3.15
N PRO A 132 -35.02 6.77 3.05
CA PRO A 132 -34.24 5.59 3.43
C PRO A 132 -33.17 5.26 2.38
N PRO A 133 -32.06 4.64 2.77
CA PRO A 133 -31.08 4.17 1.81
C PRO A 133 -31.71 3.16 0.86
N THR A 134 -31.45 3.32 -0.43
CA THR A 134 -31.81 2.31 -1.41
C THR A 134 -30.94 1.06 -1.19
N SER A 135 -31.56 -0.02 -0.71
CA SER A 135 -30.87 -1.25 -0.27
C SER A 135 -29.92 -1.85 -1.30
N GLU A 136 -30.12 -1.56 -2.59
CA GLU A 136 -29.28 -2.06 -3.68
C GLU A 136 -27.90 -1.39 -3.74
N ASN A 137 -27.82 -0.07 -3.59
CA ASN A 137 -26.57 0.69 -3.70
C ASN A 137 -25.64 0.44 -2.49
N GLU A 138 -26.22 0.34 -1.29
CA GLU A 138 -25.48 -0.04 -0.08
C GLU A 138 -24.96 -1.47 -0.17
N TRP A 139 -25.76 -2.40 -0.69
CA TRP A 139 -25.35 -3.79 -0.84
C TRP A 139 -24.18 -3.95 -1.81
N VAL A 140 -24.19 -3.25 -2.95
CA VAL A 140 -23.07 -3.27 -3.91
C VAL A 140 -21.81 -2.71 -3.26
N PHE A 141 -21.93 -1.60 -2.51
CA PHE A 141 -20.81 -1.01 -1.79
C PHE A 141 -20.23 -1.98 -0.74
N ALA A 142 -21.10 -2.56 0.09
CA ALA A 142 -20.71 -3.50 1.14
C ALA A 142 -20.08 -4.78 0.57
N LEU A 143 -20.63 -5.33 -0.52
CA LEU A 143 -20.06 -6.50 -1.20
C LEU A 143 -18.68 -6.19 -1.76
N TRP A 144 -18.53 -5.07 -2.47
CA TRP A 144 -17.28 -4.69 -3.10
C TRP A 144 -16.17 -4.40 -2.07
N SER A 145 -16.48 -3.56 -1.08
CA SER A 145 -15.55 -3.27 0.02
C SER A 145 -15.22 -4.51 0.85
N GLY A 146 -16.20 -5.37 1.12
CA GLY A 146 -16.01 -6.65 1.81
C GLY A 146 -15.05 -7.59 1.07
N VAL A 147 -15.17 -7.70 -0.26
CA VAL A 147 -14.23 -8.51 -1.08
C VAL A 147 -12.81 -8.00 -0.93
N HIS A 148 -12.62 -6.68 -1.02
CA HIS A 148 -11.31 -6.07 -0.88
C HIS A 148 -10.71 -6.31 0.51
N LEU A 149 -11.48 -6.06 1.57
CA LEU A 149 -11.03 -6.21 2.95
C LEU A 149 -10.71 -7.66 3.33
N ILE A 150 -11.61 -8.60 3.01
CA ILE A 150 -11.52 -10.00 3.46
C ILE A 150 -10.53 -10.78 2.60
N PHE A 151 -10.52 -10.59 1.28
CA PHE A 151 -9.75 -11.46 0.38
C PHE A 151 -8.57 -10.75 -0.28
N VAL A 152 -8.81 -9.61 -0.93
CA VAL A 152 -7.80 -8.95 -1.77
C VAL A 152 -6.65 -8.43 -0.92
N ASN A 153 -6.95 -7.68 0.13
CA ASN A 153 -5.96 -7.04 0.98
C ASN A 153 -4.98 -8.03 1.66
N PRO A 154 -5.42 -9.12 2.33
CA PRO A 154 -4.47 -10.11 2.84
C PRO A 154 -3.62 -10.76 1.74
N ALA A 155 -4.16 -10.96 0.53
CA ALA A 155 -3.35 -11.41 -0.59
C ALA A 155 -2.30 -10.36 -1.00
N MET A 156 -2.63 -9.07 -0.96
CA MET A 156 -1.68 -7.99 -1.25
C MET A 156 -0.60 -7.82 -0.18
N THR A 157 -0.91 -8.05 1.10
CA THR A 157 0.10 -8.11 2.16
C THR A 157 1.11 -9.24 1.90
N LEU A 158 0.64 -10.43 1.54
CA LEU A 158 1.51 -11.56 1.17
C LEU A 158 2.34 -11.27 -0.08
N LEU A 159 1.75 -10.58 -1.05
CA LEU A 159 2.43 -10.14 -2.26
C LEU A 159 3.55 -9.14 -1.94
N ALA A 160 3.29 -8.15 -1.08
CA ALA A 160 4.28 -7.20 -0.61
C ALA A 160 5.45 -7.90 0.11
N PHE A 161 5.16 -8.87 0.98
CA PHE A 161 6.22 -9.67 1.61
C PHE A 161 7.03 -10.44 0.57
N SER A 162 6.36 -11.02 -0.43
CA SER A 162 6.99 -11.78 -1.51
C SER A 162 7.93 -10.94 -2.38
N ALA A 163 7.83 -9.61 -2.33
CA ALA A 163 8.71 -8.69 -3.04
C ALA A 163 10.19 -8.89 -2.66
N VAL A 164 10.48 -9.36 -1.44
CA VAL A 164 11.84 -9.69 -1.00
C VAL A 164 12.47 -10.76 -1.89
N PHE A 165 11.73 -11.80 -2.27
CA PHE A 165 12.23 -12.89 -3.11
C PHE A 165 12.45 -12.45 -4.56
N CYS A 166 11.82 -11.35 -4.98
CA CYS A 166 12.05 -10.75 -6.29
C CYS A 166 13.33 -9.90 -6.35
N GLN A 167 13.68 -9.20 -5.26
CA GLN A 167 14.85 -8.31 -5.22
C GLN A 167 16.11 -9.00 -4.70
N ALA A 168 15.99 -9.92 -3.74
CA ALA A 168 17.12 -10.63 -3.13
C ALA A 168 18.07 -11.32 -4.16
N PRO A 169 17.58 -11.98 -5.22
CA PRO A 169 18.47 -12.57 -6.23
C PRO A 169 19.26 -11.53 -7.03
N LYS A 170 18.74 -10.31 -7.20
CA LYS A 170 19.45 -9.22 -7.89
C LYS A 170 20.60 -8.67 -7.05
N LEU A 171 20.45 -8.66 -5.72
CA LEU A 171 21.52 -8.31 -4.78
C LEU A 171 22.63 -9.36 -4.77
N ARG A 172 22.27 -10.65 -4.64
CA ARG A 172 23.24 -11.75 -4.58
C ARG A 172 24.07 -11.95 -5.84
N LYS A 173 23.54 -11.59 -7.01
CA LYS A 173 24.22 -11.78 -8.30
C LYS A 173 25.32 -10.75 -8.57
N SER A 174 25.65 -9.88 -7.61
CA SER A 174 26.74 -8.91 -7.68
C SER A 174 26.76 -8.18 -9.03
N VAL A 175 25.65 -7.52 -9.40
CA VAL A 175 25.66 -6.60 -10.54
C VAL A 175 26.72 -5.55 -10.22
N PRO A 176 27.79 -5.41 -11.03
CA PRO A 176 28.83 -4.44 -10.76
C PRO A 176 28.20 -3.05 -10.59
N PRO A 177 28.66 -2.27 -9.60
CA PRO A 177 28.16 -0.91 -9.39
C PRO A 177 28.18 -0.09 -10.70
N PRO A 178 27.20 0.82 -10.88
CA PRO A 178 26.22 1.24 -9.87
C PRO A 178 24.91 0.44 -9.95
N ALA A 179 24.56 -0.26 -8.86
CA ALA A 179 23.23 -0.84 -8.68
C ALA A 179 22.22 0.28 -8.38
N ALA A 180 21.06 0.26 -9.03
CA ALA A 180 20.06 1.32 -8.88
C ALA A 180 19.24 1.23 -7.57
N LEU A 181 19.55 0.30 -6.66
CA LEU A 181 18.91 0.20 -5.35
C LEU A 181 19.67 1.06 -4.32
N SER A 182 18.96 1.99 -3.69
CA SER A 182 19.53 2.91 -2.70
C SER A 182 19.50 2.30 -1.30
N LEU A 183 20.66 1.87 -0.78
CA LEU A 183 20.76 1.32 0.58
C LEU A 183 20.34 2.34 1.65
N ARG A 184 20.67 3.61 1.44
CA ARG A 184 20.19 4.71 2.29
C ARG A 184 18.66 4.84 2.21
N GLY A 185 18.08 4.67 1.03
CA GLY A 185 16.62 4.61 0.84
C GLY A 185 16.00 3.47 1.64
N LEU A 186 16.55 2.25 1.52
CA LEU A 186 16.08 1.08 2.27
C LEU A 186 16.09 1.34 3.78
N ALA A 187 17.19 1.88 4.32
CA ALA A 187 17.33 2.14 5.76
C ALA A 187 16.29 3.16 6.26
N ILE A 188 16.10 4.26 5.53
CA ILE A 188 15.13 5.30 5.92
C ILE A 188 13.71 4.76 5.77
N GLN A 189 13.39 4.06 4.68
CA GLN A 189 12.08 3.44 4.50
C GLN A 189 11.78 2.42 5.58
N ALA A 190 12.73 1.55 5.93
CA ALA A 190 12.58 0.59 7.02
C ALA A 190 12.20 1.30 8.33
N GLY A 191 12.96 2.32 8.74
CA GLY A 191 12.67 3.08 9.95
C GLY A 191 11.33 3.82 9.90
N VAL A 192 11.03 4.53 8.80
CA VAL A 192 9.79 5.29 8.66
C VAL A 192 8.56 4.37 8.65
N PHE A 193 8.59 3.28 7.89
CA PHE A 193 7.49 2.33 7.84
C PHE A 193 7.31 1.57 9.16
N SER A 194 8.38 1.30 9.92
CA SER A 194 8.26 0.78 11.30
C SER A 194 7.52 1.75 12.21
N VAL A 195 7.87 3.05 12.16
CA VAL A 195 7.16 4.07 12.96
C VAL A 195 5.70 4.19 12.52
N LEU A 196 5.43 4.12 11.21
CA LEU A 196 4.06 4.13 10.70
C LEU A 196 3.26 2.92 11.21
N ALA A 197 3.83 1.72 11.12
CA ALA A 197 3.22 0.48 11.61
C ALA A 197 2.83 0.56 13.08
N LEU A 198 3.72 1.11 13.92
CA LEU A 198 3.45 1.30 15.34
C LEU A 198 2.43 2.41 15.61
N SER A 199 2.37 3.42 14.75
CA SER A 199 1.45 4.55 14.94
C SER A 199 0.01 4.24 14.55
N TRP A 200 -0.21 3.38 13.55
CA TRP A 200 -1.54 3.12 12.97
C TRP A 200 -2.58 2.62 13.98
N PRO A 201 -2.28 1.65 14.87
CA PRO A 201 -3.26 1.20 15.87
C PRO A 201 -3.83 2.32 16.75
N PHE A 202 -3.07 3.40 16.98
CA PHE A 202 -3.50 4.54 17.79
C PHE A 202 -4.27 5.61 17.01
N ARG A 203 -4.49 5.43 15.70
CA ARG A 203 -5.23 6.37 14.86
C ARG A 203 -6.67 5.94 14.60
N PHE A 204 -7.06 4.76 15.05
CA PHE A 204 -8.41 4.23 14.90
C PHE A 204 -9.29 4.65 16.06
N VAL A 205 -10.54 5.00 15.73
CA VAL A 205 -11.47 5.70 16.62
C VAL A 205 -12.28 4.71 17.46
N ASN A 206 -12.72 3.62 16.83
CA ASN A 206 -13.70 2.68 17.40
C ASN A 206 -13.09 1.30 17.68
N ILE A 207 -12.00 1.24 18.47
CA ILE A 207 -11.46 -0.04 18.95
C ILE A 207 -12.20 -0.44 20.22
N ASN A 208 -12.84 -1.61 20.23
CA ASN A 208 -13.45 -2.17 21.43
C ASN A 208 -12.37 -2.42 22.50
N PRO A 209 -12.47 -1.83 23.72
CA PRO A 209 -11.45 -1.93 24.76
C PRO A 209 -11.26 -3.35 25.31
N ASP A 210 -12.27 -4.22 25.18
CA ASP A 210 -12.22 -5.62 25.61
C ASP A 210 -11.74 -6.56 24.49
N TRP A 211 -11.28 -6.01 23.36
CA TRP A 211 -10.86 -6.79 22.22
C TRP A 211 -9.50 -7.46 22.43
N ASP A 212 -9.53 -8.69 22.93
CA ASP A 212 -8.33 -9.54 22.99
C ASP A 212 -7.99 -10.10 21.60
N ILE A 213 -7.16 -9.34 20.87
CA ILE A 213 -6.68 -9.71 19.53
C ILE A 213 -5.88 -11.02 19.50
N PHE A 214 -5.39 -11.51 20.65
CA PHE A 214 -4.58 -12.73 20.76
C PHE A 214 -5.40 -13.94 21.21
N ALA A 215 -6.69 -13.77 21.53
CA ALA A 215 -7.56 -14.85 22.00
C ALA A 215 -7.71 -15.99 20.97
N SER A 216 -7.74 -15.68 19.67
CA SER A 216 -7.84 -16.68 18.61
C SER A 216 -7.34 -16.15 17.26
N TRP A 217 -7.04 -17.07 16.33
CA TRP A 217 -6.76 -16.72 14.94
C TRP A 217 -7.90 -15.92 14.28
N PHE A 218 -9.15 -16.29 14.56
CA PHE A 218 -10.31 -15.59 14.02
C PHE A 218 -10.34 -14.14 14.53
N THR A 219 -10.09 -13.93 15.82
CA THR A 219 -10.05 -12.60 16.43
C THR A 219 -8.93 -11.73 15.84
N LEU A 220 -7.73 -12.31 15.64
CA LEU A 220 -6.60 -11.63 15.03
C LEU A 220 -6.89 -11.26 13.57
N TYR A 221 -7.48 -12.19 12.81
CA TYR A 221 -7.86 -11.94 11.41
C TYR A 221 -8.97 -10.89 11.30
N SER A 222 -9.99 -10.96 12.15
CA SER A 222 -11.01 -9.91 12.25
C SER A 222 -10.40 -8.56 12.57
N TRP A 223 -9.46 -8.48 13.51
CA TRP A 223 -8.73 -7.23 13.79
C TRP A 223 -7.96 -6.73 12.57
N TYR A 224 -7.24 -7.61 11.87
CA TYR A 224 -6.48 -7.25 10.66
C TYR A 224 -7.40 -6.70 9.56
N VAL A 225 -8.47 -7.41 9.22
CA VAL A 225 -9.41 -7.04 8.14
C VAL A 225 -10.13 -5.72 8.45
N THR A 226 -10.33 -5.40 9.72
CA THR A 226 -11.12 -4.22 10.14
C THR A 226 -10.26 -2.97 10.33
N VAL A 227 -9.17 -3.08 11.08
CA VAL A 227 -8.33 -1.93 11.49
C VAL A 227 -6.84 -2.18 11.31
N GLY A 228 -6.38 -3.42 11.48
CA GLY A 228 -4.97 -3.75 11.56
C GLY A 228 -4.22 -3.71 10.22
N TRP A 229 -4.92 -3.69 9.09
CA TRP A 229 -4.31 -3.83 7.77
C TRP A 229 -3.23 -2.78 7.46
N THR A 230 -3.49 -1.50 7.71
CA THR A 230 -2.50 -0.42 7.50
C THR A 230 -1.23 -0.63 8.31
N ALA A 231 -1.38 -1.07 9.57
CA ALA A 231 -0.29 -1.32 10.48
C ALA A 231 0.56 -2.50 9.99
N VAL A 232 -0.11 -3.60 9.63
CA VAL A 232 0.53 -4.82 9.13
C VAL A 232 1.25 -4.57 7.81
N ASP A 233 0.64 -3.87 6.86
CA ASP A 233 1.29 -3.59 5.58
C ASP A 233 2.48 -2.66 5.72
N CYS A 234 2.40 -1.65 6.58
CA CYS A 234 3.56 -0.82 6.91
C CYS A 234 4.66 -1.66 7.56
N ALA A 235 4.32 -2.60 8.44
CA ALA A 235 5.30 -3.51 9.05
C ALA A 235 5.95 -4.41 7.99
N ILE A 236 5.19 -4.91 7.02
CA ILE A 236 5.71 -5.70 5.91
C ILE A 236 6.62 -4.87 5.01
N PHE A 237 6.25 -3.64 4.65
CA PHE A 237 7.15 -2.74 3.91
C PHE A 237 8.45 -2.54 4.69
N ALA A 238 8.38 -2.24 5.98
CA ALA A 238 9.55 -2.04 6.82
C ALA A 238 10.45 -3.29 6.86
N LEU A 239 9.84 -4.47 7.06
CA LEU A 239 10.52 -5.75 7.13
C LEU A 239 11.22 -6.08 5.80
N VAL A 240 10.54 -5.91 4.67
CA VAL A 240 11.12 -6.14 3.35
C VAL A 240 12.33 -5.23 3.13
N GLN A 241 12.21 -3.92 3.42
CA GLN A 241 13.34 -3.00 3.28
C GLN A 241 14.51 -3.37 4.19
N ALA A 242 14.23 -3.76 5.44
CA ALA A 242 15.24 -4.17 6.41
C ALA A 242 15.97 -5.45 5.99
N ILE A 243 15.25 -6.46 5.49
CA ILE A 243 15.86 -7.70 4.98
C ILE A 243 16.75 -7.38 3.77
N LEU A 244 16.28 -6.58 2.82
CA LEU A 244 17.07 -6.21 1.65
C LEU A 244 18.32 -5.41 2.02
N LEU A 245 18.23 -4.53 3.04
CA LEU A 245 19.38 -3.81 3.56
C LEU A 245 20.40 -4.74 4.23
N TRP A 246 19.94 -5.71 5.01
CA TRP A 246 20.81 -6.69 5.64
C TRP A 246 21.51 -7.62 4.65
N MET A 247 20.88 -7.87 3.50
CA MET A 247 21.43 -8.72 2.43
C MET A 247 22.42 -8.02 1.50
N ALA A 248 22.46 -6.70 1.49
CA ALA A 248 23.28 -5.89 0.58
C ALA A 248 24.65 -5.59 1.19
#